data_AF-A0A9C7RN93-F1
#
_entry.id   AF-A0A9C7RN93-F1
#
_cell.length_a   1.000
_cell.length_b   1.000
_cell.length_c   1.000
_cell.angle_alpha   90.00
_cell.angle_beta   90.00
_cell.angle_gamma   90.00
#
_symmetry.space_group_name_H-M   'P 1'
#
loop_
_entity.id
_entity.type
_entity.pdbx_description
1 polymer ?
#
loop_
_entity_poly.entity_id
_entity_poly.type
_entity_poly.pdbx_seq_one_letter_code
_entity_poly.pdbx_strand_id
1 'polypeptide(L)'
;AKDLGEVYLDRLKQELSLIEKKGFERYFWIVKEIVETARRMRIDVGPGRGSAVGSLVAYLMGITSIDPLKYDLLFERFLNEGRKEAPDIDIDIEDRFRKDLIQKLSERFFVAHVSTFGNLMERSLRREIERLMKDEPIWKKKKVFKTVEGLPHHRSVHAAGIVLSTNRMLLPLVPDEGFPIIEYDMDSLSSIGVVKIDILGLRTLSFLRDIREEAGVEKIPDNDERTYRLISEGRTGGIFQLESFEARKLCRKIRPRNMEDLSLVLALNRPGPLKSRIDDEYVKRRMSKSFSHKYLPETFGLPIYQEQVMRIAMDLAGFSPSEADTLRKAMSKKDPEVAESLMRKMRENLVSRGFRREEAKELVSTLYNFSSYAFNKSHSVAYSHISYWLSFFKEHFPEIFFKHLLIYNSGDPQKVFLIVQELRCMGFEVLPPDVNLSGEFPYISEKKFYLPLTVIKGVGRNLAEEIRRKAPYKSIWDFRERIKGIPMKVLENMVSAGAFDEIHGGRFEAMKAFKERKDEVFDKVHELFGNKVEKRIRKEEKWEVNLLEISSLGFPLTPSSDTIDSDLPGIVDVFSKGMVLPVVVSTVVDKVVSD
;
A
#
# COMPACT_ATOMS: atom_id res chain seq x y z
N ALA A 1 7.00 14.50 -32.49
CA ALA A 1 5.95 14.03 -33.42
C ALA A 1 6.56 13.36 -34.65
N LYS A 2 7.52 13.97 -35.38
CA LYS A 2 8.16 13.32 -36.55
C LYS A 2 9.05 12.10 -36.22
N ASP A 3 9.55 12.00 -34.99
CA ASP A 3 10.38 10.86 -34.55
C ASP A 3 9.58 9.73 -33.86
N LEU A 4 8.26 9.90 -33.69
CA LEU A 4 7.36 8.89 -33.11
C LEU A 4 6.55 8.33 -34.28
N GLY A 5 6.77 7.05 -34.64
CA GLY A 5 6.25 6.45 -35.88
C GLY A 5 4.73 6.59 -36.11
N GLU A 6 4.26 6.23 -37.30
CA GLU A 6 2.86 6.45 -37.77
C GLU A 6 1.79 6.04 -36.74
N VAL A 7 2.00 4.92 -36.03
CA VAL A 7 1.10 4.43 -34.99
C VAL A 7 0.84 5.45 -33.87
N TYR A 8 1.88 6.17 -33.42
CA TYR A 8 1.74 7.21 -32.39
C TYR A 8 0.97 8.42 -32.92
N LEU A 9 1.22 8.81 -34.17
CA LEU A 9 0.53 9.94 -34.79
C LEU A 9 -0.95 9.67 -34.99
N ASP A 10 -1.30 8.46 -35.43
CA ASP A 10 -2.70 8.07 -35.62
C ASP A 10 -3.45 7.99 -34.29
N ARG A 11 -2.85 7.37 -33.27
CA ARG A 11 -3.41 7.35 -31.92
C ARG A 11 -3.60 8.77 -31.38
N LEU A 12 -2.60 9.63 -31.53
CA LEU A 12 -2.67 11.02 -31.04
C LEU A 12 -3.80 11.80 -31.72
N LYS A 13 -3.95 11.70 -33.04
CA LYS A 13 -5.04 12.36 -33.79
C LYS A 13 -6.41 11.87 -33.34
N GLN A 14 -6.57 10.56 -33.15
CA GLN A 14 -7.82 9.97 -32.67
C GLN A 14 -8.18 10.48 -31.26
N GLU A 15 -7.22 10.46 -30.32
CA GLU A 15 -7.45 10.92 -28.95
C GLU A 15 -7.80 12.41 -28.91
N LEU A 16 -7.02 13.26 -29.60
CA LEU A 16 -7.25 14.71 -29.64
C LEU A 16 -8.61 15.05 -30.22
N SER A 17 -8.98 14.42 -31.34
CA SER A 17 -10.29 14.65 -31.97
C SER A 17 -11.44 14.29 -31.03
N LEU A 18 -11.33 13.20 -30.27
CA LEU A 18 -12.37 12.82 -29.32
C LEU A 18 -12.42 13.76 -28.11
N ILE A 19 -11.27 14.18 -27.59
CA ILE A 19 -11.18 15.12 -26.47
C ILE A 19 -11.81 16.47 -26.84
N GLU A 20 -11.51 16.98 -28.03
CA GLU A 20 -12.08 18.23 -28.58
C GLU A 20 -13.59 18.10 -28.78
N LYS A 21 -14.04 17.01 -29.43
CA LYS A 21 -15.48 16.74 -29.63
C LYS A 21 -16.26 16.68 -28.31
N LYS A 22 -15.62 16.27 -27.22
CA LYS A 22 -16.23 16.17 -25.88
C LYS A 22 -16.07 17.44 -25.02
N GLY A 23 -15.26 18.41 -25.44
CA GLY A 23 -15.00 19.63 -24.67
C GLY A 23 -14.16 19.41 -23.40
N PHE A 24 -13.27 18.42 -23.38
CA PHE A 24 -12.46 18.07 -22.20
C PHE A 24 -11.04 18.68 -22.21
N GLU A 25 -10.72 19.58 -23.14
CA GLU A 25 -9.41 20.22 -23.27
C GLU A 25 -9.02 20.97 -22.00
N ARG A 26 -9.97 21.74 -21.43
CA ARG A 26 -9.75 22.49 -20.19
C ARG A 26 -9.53 21.57 -19.00
N TYR A 27 -10.20 20.42 -18.97
CA TYR A 27 -10.03 19.43 -17.90
C TYR A 27 -8.61 18.84 -17.92
N PHE A 28 -8.14 18.39 -19.10
CA PHE A 28 -6.76 17.93 -19.28
C PHE A 28 -5.73 19.00 -18.92
N TRP A 29 -6.00 20.27 -19.26
CA TRP A 29 -5.11 21.37 -18.92
C TRP A 29 -5.04 21.60 -17.40
N ILE A 30 -6.17 21.59 -16.67
CA ILE A 30 -6.20 21.72 -15.21
C ILE A 30 -5.39 20.60 -14.56
N VAL A 31 -5.60 19.35 -15.00
CA VAL A 31 -4.88 18.18 -14.47
C VAL A 31 -3.38 18.30 -14.73
N LYS A 32 -2.98 18.75 -15.92
CA LYS A 32 -1.58 19.04 -16.24
C LYS A 32 -1.00 20.10 -15.31
N GLU A 33 -1.71 21.19 -15.04
CA GLU A 33 -1.25 22.25 -14.14
C GLU A 33 -1.04 21.76 -12.71
N ILE A 34 -1.87 20.82 -12.23
CA ILE A 34 -1.66 20.16 -10.93
C ILE A 34 -0.32 19.42 -10.93
N VAL A 35 -0.09 18.57 -11.95
CA VAL A 35 1.13 17.76 -12.06
C VAL A 35 2.37 18.64 -12.24
N GLU A 36 2.31 19.69 -13.07
CA GLU A 36 3.40 20.64 -13.25
C GLU A 36 3.68 21.46 -11.99
N THR A 37 2.65 21.83 -11.23
CA THR A 37 2.83 22.51 -9.94
C THR A 37 3.52 21.60 -8.93
N ALA A 38 3.10 20.34 -8.83
CA ALA A 38 3.76 19.34 -8.00
C ALA A 38 5.25 19.19 -8.39
N ARG A 39 5.55 19.05 -9.69
CA ARG A 39 6.93 18.96 -10.19
C ARG A 39 7.76 20.21 -9.90
N ARG A 40 7.20 21.42 -10.04
CA ARG A 40 7.89 22.68 -9.68
C ARG A 40 8.23 22.76 -8.20
N MET A 41 7.36 22.21 -7.34
CA MET A 41 7.60 22.05 -5.91
C MET A 41 8.55 20.89 -5.57
N ARG A 42 9.07 20.18 -6.58
CA ARG A 42 9.87 18.96 -6.45
C ARG A 42 9.12 17.88 -5.65
N ILE A 43 7.82 17.73 -5.89
CA ILE A 43 7.00 16.65 -5.35
C ILE A 43 6.93 15.55 -6.40
N ASP A 44 7.23 14.31 -5.98
CA ASP A 44 7.10 13.15 -6.84
C ASP A 44 5.63 12.85 -7.13
N VAL A 45 5.34 12.59 -8.40
CA VAL A 45 4.04 12.19 -8.91
C VAL A 45 4.13 10.75 -9.37
N GLY A 46 3.17 9.93 -8.97
CA GLY A 46 3.09 8.53 -9.35
C GLY A 46 2.96 8.34 -10.86
N PRO A 47 3.19 7.11 -11.37
CA PRO A 47 3.17 6.83 -12.80
C PRO A 47 1.79 7.01 -13.48
N GLY A 48 0.74 7.12 -12.67
CA GLY A 48 -0.65 7.28 -13.06
C GLY A 48 -1.53 6.23 -12.40
N ARG A 49 -2.84 6.45 -12.44
CA ARG A 49 -3.82 5.57 -11.81
C ARG A 49 -5.04 5.39 -12.70
N GLY A 50 -5.61 4.20 -12.66
CA GLY A 50 -6.90 3.94 -13.29
C GLY A 50 -6.77 3.84 -14.80
N SER A 51 -7.81 4.28 -15.52
CA SER A 51 -7.82 4.26 -16.98
C SER A 51 -6.97 5.33 -17.62
N ALA A 52 -6.65 6.43 -16.91
CA ALA A 52 -5.94 7.59 -17.46
C ALA A 52 -4.59 7.21 -18.11
N VAL A 53 -3.96 6.16 -17.58
CA VAL A 53 -2.71 5.58 -18.10
C VAL A 53 -2.84 5.07 -19.55
N GLY A 54 -4.05 4.77 -20.03
CA GLY A 54 -4.31 4.36 -21.41
C GLY A 54 -4.33 5.50 -22.44
N SER A 55 -4.22 6.78 -22.03
CA SER A 55 -4.21 7.92 -22.94
C SER A 55 -2.80 8.34 -23.32
N LEU A 56 -2.52 8.36 -24.62
CA LEU A 56 -1.28 8.89 -25.19
C LEU A 56 -1.20 10.42 -24.99
N VAL A 57 -2.32 11.13 -25.05
CA VAL A 57 -2.36 12.57 -24.73
C VAL A 57 -1.96 12.82 -23.28
N ALA A 58 -2.48 12.04 -22.33
CA ALA A 58 -2.09 12.16 -20.92
C ALA A 58 -0.59 11.89 -20.71
N TYR A 59 -0.04 10.87 -21.38
CA TYR A 59 1.39 10.57 -21.34
C TYR A 59 2.25 11.72 -21.91
N LEU A 60 1.90 12.25 -23.09
CA LEU A 60 2.65 13.33 -23.73
C LEU A 60 2.55 14.67 -22.99
N MET A 61 1.43 14.91 -22.30
CA MET A 61 1.28 16.07 -21.39
C MET A 61 2.03 15.86 -20.07
N GLY A 62 2.59 14.67 -19.84
CA GLY A 62 3.26 14.28 -18.61
C GLY A 62 2.31 14.12 -17.43
N ILE A 63 1.00 13.96 -17.65
CA ILE A 63 0.02 13.65 -16.59
C ILE A 63 0.27 12.23 -16.08
N THR A 64 0.56 11.30 -16.99
CA THR A 64 1.02 9.93 -16.69
C THR A 64 2.46 9.78 -17.17
N SER A 65 3.20 8.82 -16.60
CA SER A 65 4.61 8.58 -16.98
C SER A 65 4.83 7.27 -17.75
N ILE A 66 3.75 6.53 -18.02
CA ILE A 66 3.78 5.23 -18.69
C ILE A 66 3.34 5.41 -20.13
N ASP A 67 4.15 4.92 -21.06
CA ASP A 67 3.79 4.88 -22.49
C ASP A 67 2.66 3.85 -22.72
N PRO A 68 1.45 4.29 -23.10
CA PRO A 68 0.33 3.37 -23.30
C PRO A 68 0.53 2.43 -24.48
N LEU A 69 1.25 2.84 -25.53
CA LEU A 69 1.45 2.01 -26.71
C LEU A 69 2.48 0.90 -26.45
N LYS A 70 3.49 1.17 -25.60
CA LYS A 70 4.46 0.15 -25.16
C LYS A 70 3.79 -1.05 -24.46
N TYR A 71 2.77 -0.80 -23.65
CA TYR A 71 2.04 -1.82 -22.89
C TYR A 71 0.68 -2.18 -23.47
N ASP A 72 0.40 -1.67 -24.67
CA ASP A 72 -0.81 -1.97 -25.42
C ASP A 72 -2.10 -1.65 -24.63
N LEU A 73 -2.11 -0.46 -24.02
CA LEU A 73 -3.19 0.07 -23.19
C LEU A 73 -4.26 0.78 -24.04
N LEU A 74 -5.52 0.57 -23.66
CA LEU A 74 -6.68 0.95 -24.46
C LEU A 74 -7.24 2.32 -24.04
N PHE A 75 -7.26 3.29 -24.95
CA PHE A 75 -7.80 4.63 -24.69
C PHE A 75 -9.32 4.62 -24.55
N GLU A 76 -10.00 3.75 -25.30
CA GLU A 76 -11.45 3.60 -25.32
C GLU A 76 -12.03 3.21 -23.94
N ARG A 77 -11.19 2.61 -23.09
CA ARG A 77 -11.52 2.30 -21.70
C ARG A 77 -11.53 3.56 -20.82
N PHE A 78 -10.68 4.53 -21.13
CA PHE A 78 -10.60 5.85 -20.50
C PHE A 78 -11.70 6.78 -21.01
N LEU A 79 -11.76 6.99 -22.32
CA LEU A 79 -12.72 7.88 -22.96
C LEU A 79 -13.23 7.24 -24.26
N ASN A 80 -14.55 7.27 -24.46
CA ASN A 80 -15.19 6.83 -25.70
C ASN A 80 -16.42 7.70 -25.99
N GLU A 81 -16.95 7.59 -27.21
CA GLU A 81 -18.11 8.40 -27.64
C GLU A 81 -19.37 8.17 -26.80
N GLY A 82 -19.57 6.96 -26.27
CA GLY A 82 -20.75 6.60 -25.49
C GLY A 82 -20.76 7.12 -24.06
N ARG A 83 -19.61 7.51 -23.51
CA ARG A 83 -19.53 8.10 -22.15
C ARG A 83 -19.99 9.54 -22.17
N LYS A 84 -20.99 9.86 -21.35
CA LYS A 84 -21.49 11.22 -21.13
C LYS A 84 -20.71 11.97 -20.06
N GLU A 85 -20.18 11.26 -19.07
CA GLU A 85 -19.45 11.81 -17.94
C GLU A 85 -18.00 12.13 -18.31
N ALA A 86 -17.42 13.12 -17.62
CA ALA A 86 -15.99 13.41 -17.71
C ALA A 86 -15.17 12.20 -17.22
N PRO A 87 -14.02 11.93 -17.85
CA PRO A 87 -13.17 10.84 -17.41
C PRO A 87 -12.50 11.19 -16.08
N ASP A 88 -12.38 10.21 -15.18
CA ASP A 88 -11.72 10.39 -13.89
C ASP A 88 -10.20 10.26 -14.05
N ILE A 89 -9.45 11.31 -13.72
CA ILE A 89 -7.98 11.31 -13.68
C ILE A 89 -7.54 11.51 -12.23
N ASP A 90 -7.26 10.39 -11.57
CA ASP A 90 -6.68 10.37 -10.23
C ASP A 90 -5.16 10.62 -10.29
N ILE A 91 -4.66 11.45 -9.37
CA ILE A 91 -3.23 11.79 -9.27
C ILE A 91 -2.71 11.27 -7.93
N ASP A 92 -1.71 10.40 -7.99
CA ASP A 92 -0.97 9.92 -6.80
C ASP A 92 0.26 10.83 -6.60
N ILE A 93 0.42 11.38 -5.40
CA ILE A 93 1.57 12.20 -4.99
C ILE A 93 2.11 11.75 -3.62
N GLU A 94 3.25 12.26 -3.21
CA GLU A 94 3.75 12.08 -1.84
C GLU A 94 2.74 12.56 -0.78
N ASP A 95 2.47 11.74 0.23
CA ASP A 95 1.47 12.01 1.26
C ASP A 95 1.77 13.26 2.09
N ARG A 96 3.05 13.45 2.46
CA ARG A 96 3.53 14.57 3.28
C ARG A 96 3.37 15.94 2.62
N PHE A 97 3.41 16.02 1.29
CA PHE A 97 3.34 17.30 0.56
C PHE A 97 1.96 17.59 -0.02
N ARG A 98 0.97 16.71 0.21
CA ARG A 98 -0.37 16.88 -0.35
C ARG A 98 -1.02 18.19 0.06
N LYS A 99 -0.93 18.55 1.35
CA LYS A 99 -1.51 19.81 1.85
C LYS A 99 -0.83 21.02 1.22
N ASP A 100 0.49 21.00 1.11
CA ASP A 100 1.27 22.09 0.53
C ASP A 100 0.95 22.28 -0.95
N LEU A 101 0.77 21.19 -1.71
CA LEU A 101 0.35 21.26 -3.11
C LEU A 101 -1.02 21.92 -3.25
N ILE A 102 -2.01 21.49 -2.45
CA ILE A 102 -3.35 22.05 -2.48
C ILE A 102 -3.31 23.55 -2.10
N GLN A 103 -2.51 23.91 -1.10
CA GLN A 103 -2.26 25.31 -0.73
C GLN A 103 -1.67 26.09 -1.90
N LYS A 104 -0.69 25.54 -2.61
CA LYS A 104 -0.09 26.21 -3.77
C LYS A 104 -1.09 26.38 -4.91
N LEU A 105 -1.93 25.39 -5.17
CA LEU A 105 -2.99 25.47 -6.18
C LEU A 105 -4.03 26.55 -5.85
N SER A 106 -4.29 26.80 -4.56
CA SER A 106 -5.24 27.83 -4.11
C SER A 106 -4.83 29.26 -4.45
N GLU A 107 -3.56 29.51 -4.77
CA GLU A 107 -3.11 30.81 -5.26
C GLU A 107 -3.65 31.15 -6.66
N ARG A 108 -4.01 30.12 -7.45
CA ARG A 108 -4.46 30.26 -8.85
C ARG A 108 -5.91 29.83 -9.05
N PHE A 109 -6.39 28.89 -8.24
CA PHE A 109 -7.71 28.29 -8.38
C PHE A 109 -8.52 28.47 -7.10
N PHE A 110 -9.83 28.58 -7.25
CA PHE A 110 -10.74 28.28 -6.17
C PHE A 110 -10.64 26.78 -5.86
N VAL A 111 -10.35 26.46 -4.60
CA VAL A 111 -10.22 25.10 -4.09
C VAL A 111 -11.28 24.86 -3.04
N ALA A 112 -12.00 23.75 -3.15
CA ALA A 112 -12.88 23.28 -2.10
C ALA A 112 -12.82 21.76 -1.95
N HIS A 113 -12.96 21.28 -0.72
CA HIS A 113 -13.06 19.86 -0.42
C HIS A 113 -14.48 19.35 -0.69
N VAL A 114 -14.61 18.06 -0.98
CA VAL A 114 -15.91 17.41 -1.19
C VAL A 114 -16.38 16.76 0.11
N SER A 115 -17.66 16.89 0.44
CA SER A 115 -18.24 16.19 1.60
C SER A 115 -18.36 14.69 1.34
N THR A 116 -18.21 13.91 2.40
CA THR A 116 -18.61 12.50 2.45
C THR A 116 -19.54 12.27 3.61
N PHE A 117 -20.52 11.38 3.43
CA PHE A 117 -21.49 11.04 4.47
C PHE A 117 -21.29 9.59 4.89
N GLY A 118 -20.75 9.39 6.08
CA GLY A 118 -20.55 8.07 6.65
C GLY A 118 -21.85 7.56 7.27
N ASN A 119 -22.22 6.32 6.95
CA ASN A 119 -23.29 5.61 7.64
C ASN A 119 -22.72 4.74 8.78
N LEU A 120 -23.57 4.35 9.73
CA LEU A 120 -23.17 3.37 10.73
C LEU A 120 -23.17 1.97 10.10
N MET A 121 -21.99 1.35 10.06
CA MET A 121 -21.87 -0.05 9.64
C MET A 121 -22.71 -0.96 10.54
N GLU A 122 -23.30 -2.01 9.96
CA GLU A 122 -24.21 -2.93 10.64
C GLU A 122 -23.78 -3.32 12.06
N ARG A 123 -22.51 -3.71 12.26
CA ARG A 123 -21.98 -4.11 13.58
C ARG A 123 -21.97 -2.99 14.61
N SER A 124 -21.68 -1.76 14.18
CA SER A 124 -21.67 -0.59 15.08
C SER A 124 -23.10 -0.15 15.37
N LEU A 125 -23.96 -0.16 14.35
CA LEU A 125 -25.37 0.16 14.50
C LEU A 125 -26.09 -0.81 15.44
N ARG A 126 -25.83 -2.13 15.32
CA ARG A 126 -26.36 -3.15 16.23
C ARG A 126 -25.96 -2.88 17.69
N ARG A 127 -24.66 -2.65 17.93
CA ARG A 127 -24.15 -2.33 19.27
C ARG A 127 -24.77 -1.08 19.85
N GLU A 128 -24.98 -0.05 19.03
CA GLU A 128 -25.57 1.20 19.49
C GLU A 128 -27.07 1.04 19.83
N ILE A 129 -27.83 0.31 19.02
CA ILE A 129 -29.23 -0.04 19.30
C ILE A 129 -29.32 -0.91 20.55
N GLU A 130 -28.43 -1.89 20.72
CA GLU A 130 -28.37 -2.71 21.93
C GLU A 130 -28.06 -1.88 23.18
N ARG A 131 -27.17 -0.89 23.06
CA ARG A 131 -26.79 0.02 24.14
C ARG A 131 -27.92 0.98 24.54
N LEU A 132 -28.65 1.53 23.57
CA LEU A 132 -29.70 2.53 23.79
C LEU A 132 -31.05 1.91 24.13
N MET A 133 -31.36 0.74 23.58
CA MET A 133 -32.66 0.07 23.73
C MET A 133 -32.56 -1.17 24.62
N LYS A 134 -31.73 -1.18 25.67
CA LYS A 134 -31.44 -2.40 26.47
C LYS A 134 -32.68 -3.18 26.87
N ASP A 135 -33.70 -2.50 27.39
CA ASP A 135 -34.92 -3.11 27.96
C ASP A 135 -36.01 -3.45 26.91
N GLU A 136 -35.79 -3.10 25.64
CA GLU A 136 -36.78 -3.33 24.59
C GLU A 136 -36.68 -4.73 23.98
N PRO A 137 -37.80 -5.32 23.52
CA PRO A 137 -37.82 -6.64 22.94
C PRO A 137 -37.08 -6.67 21.59
N ILE A 138 -36.52 -7.84 21.25
CA ILE A 138 -35.71 -8.06 20.05
C ILE A 138 -36.43 -7.64 18.77
N TRP A 139 -37.73 -7.86 18.67
CA TRP A 139 -38.51 -7.49 17.48
C TRP A 139 -38.52 -5.97 17.25
N LYS A 140 -38.58 -5.17 18.32
CA LYS A 140 -38.58 -3.70 18.24
C LYS A 140 -37.20 -3.18 17.86
N LYS A 141 -36.13 -3.74 18.46
CA LYS A 141 -34.73 -3.49 18.07
C LYS A 141 -34.48 -3.78 16.59
N LYS A 142 -34.98 -4.92 16.08
CA LYS A 142 -34.88 -5.28 14.66
C LYS A 142 -35.64 -4.31 13.75
N LYS A 143 -36.83 -3.86 14.17
CA LYS A 143 -37.60 -2.86 13.43
C LYS A 143 -36.83 -1.55 13.33
N VAL A 144 -36.32 -1.04 14.45
CA VAL A 144 -35.51 0.18 14.49
C VAL A 144 -34.26 0.03 13.63
N PHE A 145 -33.52 -1.07 13.75
CA PHE A 145 -32.35 -1.36 12.93
C PHE A 145 -32.66 -1.21 11.43
N LYS A 146 -33.73 -1.85 10.94
CA LYS A 146 -34.13 -1.74 9.53
C LYS A 146 -34.53 -0.33 9.11
N THR A 147 -35.06 0.48 10.04
CA THR A 147 -35.46 1.86 9.75
C THR A 147 -34.27 2.80 9.63
N VAL A 148 -33.21 2.57 10.41
CA VAL A 148 -32.05 3.48 10.48
C VAL A 148 -30.85 2.97 9.69
N GLU A 149 -30.86 1.72 9.25
CA GLU A 149 -29.82 1.14 8.42
C GLU A 149 -29.65 1.94 7.12
N GLY A 150 -28.41 2.32 6.82
CA GLY A 150 -28.07 3.09 5.62
C GLY A 150 -28.26 4.61 5.75
N LEU A 151 -28.85 5.11 6.84
CA LEU A 151 -28.97 6.56 7.05
C LEU A 151 -27.58 7.21 7.25
N PRO A 152 -27.37 8.42 6.70
CA PRO A 152 -26.19 9.23 7.00
C PRO A 152 -26.08 9.49 8.50
N HIS A 153 -24.90 9.23 9.08
CA HIS A 153 -24.67 9.42 10.50
C HIS A 153 -23.82 10.67 10.80
N HIS A 154 -22.72 10.84 10.07
CA HIS A 154 -21.85 12.00 10.23
C HIS A 154 -21.32 12.46 8.88
N ARG A 155 -21.07 13.77 8.78
CA ARG A 155 -20.33 14.35 7.67
C ARG A 155 -18.83 14.22 7.95
N SER A 156 -18.09 13.84 6.94
CA SER A 156 -16.63 13.87 6.90
C SER A 156 -16.17 14.54 5.61
N VAL A 157 -14.85 14.67 5.45
CA VAL A 157 -14.23 15.22 4.25
C VAL A 157 -13.74 14.07 3.37
N HIS A 158 -13.95 14.16 2.05
CA HIS A 158 -13.40 13.18 1.13
C HIS A 158 -11.87 13.15 1.23
N ALA A 159 -11.28 11.97 1.45
CA ALA A 159 -9.86 11.83 1.72
C ALA A 159 -8.96 12.38 0.59
N ALA A 160 -9.40 12.25 -0.67
CA ALA A 160 -8.64 12.67 -1.85
C ALA A 160 -9.30 13.80 -2.66
N GLY A 161 -10.61 14.01 -2.47
CA GLY A 161 -11.47 14.61 -3.48
C GLY A 161 -11.57 16.11 -3.29
N ILE A 162 -11.19 16.84 -4.33
CA ILE A 162 -11.23 18.29 -4.36
C ILE A 162 -11.94 18.77 -5.62
N VAL A 163 -12.48 19.97 -5.56
CA VAL A 163 -12.96 20.70 -6.73
C VAL A 163 -12.03 21.87 -6.96
N LEU A 164 -11.57 22.00 -8.21
CA LEU A 164 -10.74 23.10 -8.68
C LEU A 164 -11.49 23.87 -9.74
N SER A 165 -11.57 25.18 -9.58
CA SER A 165 -12.24 26.07 -10.53
C SER A 165 -11.46 27.37 -10.68
N THR A 166 -11.45 27.95 -11.88
CA THR A 166 -10.88 29.29 -12.10
C THR A 166 -11.75 30.39 -11.49
N ASN A 167 -13.03 30.11 -11.27
CA ASN A 167 -14.00 31.04 -10.70
C ASN A 167 -14.55 30.49 -9.37
N ARG A 168 -14.96 31.38 -8.48
CA ARG A 168 -15.68 30.98 -7.26
C ARG A 168 -16.97 30.26 -7.64
N MET A 169 -17.22 29.11 -7.03
CA MET A 169 -18.43 28.35 -7.28
C MET A 169 -19.59 28.82 -6.40
N LEU A 170 -20.78 28.89 -6.98
CA LEU A 170 -22.03 29.22 -6.27
C LEU A 170 -22.65 27.96 -5.65
N LEU A 171 -21.85 27.25 -4.86
CA LEU A 171 -22.28 26.06 -4.12
C LEU A 171 -22.37 26.37 -2.63
N PRO A 172 -23.22 25.66 -1.86
CA PRO A 172 -23.20 25.76 -0.41
C PRO A 172 -21.86 25.26 0.15
N LEU A 173 -21.20 26.11 0.94
CA LEU A 173 -19.87 25.87 1.51
C LEU A 173 -19.92 25.93 3.04
N VAL A 174 -19.16 25.04 3.66
CA VAL A 174 -18.91 25.00 5.09
C VAL A 174 -17.49 25.50 5.36
N PRO A 175 -17.29 26.47 6.27
CA PRO A 175 -15.96 26.87 6.71
C PRO A 175 -15.22 25.72 7.39
N ASP A 176 -13.92 25.62 7.14
CA ASP A 176 -13.00 24.67 7.78
C ASP A 176 -11.62 25.34 7.95
N GLU A 177 -10.76 24.80 8.83
CA GLU A 177 -9.45 25.40 9.15
C GLU A 177 -8.46 25.42 7.96
N GLY A 178 -8.74 24.68 6.88
CA GLY A 178 -7.94 24.69 5.65
C GLY A 178 -8.67 25.29 4.45
N PHE A 179 -9.45 24.46 3.76
CA PHE A 179 -10.21 24.85 2.57
C PHE A 179 -11.70 24.64 2.82
N PRO A 180 -12.56 25.50 2.25
CA PRO A 180 -14.00 25.33 2.40
C PRO A 180 -14.44 23.95 1.90
N ILE A 181 -15.43 23.37 2.56
CA ILE A 181 -16.00 22.08 2.20
C ILE A 181 -17.33 22.31 1.49
N ILE A 182 -17.53 21.73 0.31
CA ILE A 182 -18.80 21.74 -0.41
C ILE A 182 -19.79 20.83 0.33
N GLU A 183 -21.01 21.30 0.61
CA GLU A 183 -22.00 20.50 1.36
C GLU A 183 -22.47 19.24 0.61
N TYR A 184 -22.41 19.27 -0.72
CA TYR A 184 -22.81 18.14 -1.56
C TYR A 184 -21.78 17.02 -1.57
N ASP A 185 -22.28 15.79 -1.66
CA ASP A 185 -21.45 14.60 -1.90
C ASP A 185 -21.07 14.46 -3.37
N MET A 186 -20.23 13.46 -3.65
CA MET A 186 -19.71 13.17 -4.97
C MET A 186 -20.81 12.95 -6.02
N ASP A 187 -21.84 12.16 -5.69
CA ASP A 187 -22.90 11.80 -6.64
C ASP A 187 -23.78 13.01 -6.96
N SER A 188 -24.08 13.84 -5.95
CA SER A 188 -24.82 15.09 -6.13
C SER A 188 -24.05 16.09 -6.97
N LEU A 189 -22.72 16.22 -6.75
CA LEU A 189 -21.87 17.11 -7.55
C LEU A 189 -21.77 16.67 -9.01
N SER A 190 -21.58 15.37 -9.25
CA SER A 190 -21.54 14.81 -10.60
C SER A 190 -22.86 15.05 -11.34
N SER A 191 -23.99 14.96 -10.64
CA SER A 191 -25.33 15.18 -11.22
C SER A 191 -25.56 16.60 -11.71
N ILE A 192 -24.87 17.59 -11.13
CA ILE A 192 -24.92 19.00 -11.56
C ILE A 192 -23.72 19.40 -12.46
N GLY A 193 -22.96 18.42 -12.95
CA GLY A 193 -21.85 18.64 -13.88
C GLY A 193 -20.57 19.16 -13.23
N VAL A 194 -20.44 19.09 -11.91
CA VAL A 194 -19.21 19.45 -11.19
C VAL A 194 -18.30 18.22 -11.15
N VAL A 195 -17.16 18.33 -11.81
CA VAL A 195 -16.15 17.28 -11.87
C VAL A 195 -15.19 17.45 -10.70
N LYS A 196 -15.02 16.39 -9.91
CA LYS A 196 -13.99 16.32 -8.87
C LYS A 196 -12.65 15.90 -9.47
N ILE A 197 -11.57 16.23 -8.79
CA ILE A 197 -10.23 15.70 -9.04
C ILE A 197 -9.75 15.06 -7.75
N ASP A 198 -9.29 13.82 -7.82
CA ASP A 198 -8.70 13.13 -6.68
C ASP A 198 -7.19 13.32 -6.68
N ILE A 199 -6.69 14.06 -5.69
CA ILE A 199 -5.26 14.13 -5.36
C ILE A 199 -5.05 13.22 -4.15
N LEU A 200 -4.43 12.06 -4.36
CA LEU A 200 -4.20 11.07 -3.32
C LEU A 200 -2.76 11.15 -2.80
N GLY A 201 -2.62 11.22 -1.47
CA GLY A 201 -1.33 11.12 -0.80
C GLY A 201 -0.94 9.65 -0.63
N LEU A 202 0.09 9.21 -1.35
CA LEU A 202 0.61 7.85 -1.28
C LEU A 202 1.93 7.84 -0.51
N ARG A 203 1.88 7.29 0.70
CA ARG A 203 3.06 7.11 1.57
C ARG A 203 4.20 6.32 0.91
N THR A 204 3.86 5.42 0.00
CA THR A 204 4.81 4.65 -0.81
C THR A 204 5.69 5.55 -1.67
N LEU A 205 5.16 6.66 -2.21
CA LEU A 205 5.96 7.59 -3.02
C LEU A 205 6.94 8.37 -2.15
N SER A 206 6.50 8.79 -0.95
CA SER A 206 7.38 9.42 0.03
C SER A 206 8.53 8.48 0.42
N PHE A 207 8.22 7.21 0.69
CA PHE A 207 9.21 6.18 0.98
C PHE A 207 10.17 5.95 -0.19
N LEU A 208 9.64 5.81 -1.42
CA LEU A 208 10.44 5.62 -2.63
C LEU A 208 11.39 6.80 -2.88
N ARG A 209 10.94 8.02 -2.61
CA ARG A 209 11.78 9.21 -2.75
C ARG A 209 12.93 9.21 -1.76
N ASP A 210 12.66 8.92 -0.48
CA ASP A 210 13.68 8.95 0.56
C ASP A 210 14.79 7.93 0.29
N ILE A 211 14.44 6.71 -0.14
CA ILE A 211 15.42 5.70 -0.54
C ILE A 211 16.18 6.08 -1.81
N ARG A 212 15.51 6.71 -2.79
CA ARG A 212 16.11 7.13 -4.06
C ARG A 212 17.13 8.24 -3.86
N GLU A 213 16.78 9.25 -3.06
CA GLU A 213 17.66 10.38 -2.74
C GLU A 213 18.89 9.92 -1.96
N GLU A 214 18.72 9.06 -0.96
CA GLU A 214 19.86 8.53 -0.18
C GLU A 214 20.75 7.59 -1.00
N ALA A 215 20.17 6.77 -1.87
CA ALA A 215 20.94 5.87 -2.74
C ALA A 215 21.65 6.59 -3.91
N GLY A 216 21.29 7.85 -4.19
CA GLY A 216 21.85 8.61 -5.31
C GLY A 216 21.52 8.02 -6.69
N VAL A 217 20.38 7.33 -6.83
CA VAL A 217 19.97 6.68 -8.09
C VAL A 217 18.97 7.56 -8.85
N GLU A 218 19.39 8.14 -9.97
CA GLU A 218 18.50 8.97 -10.78
C GLU A 218 17.54 8.16 -11.67
N LYS A 219 18.02 7.06 -12.25
CA LYS A 219 17.26 6.24 -13.19
C LYS A 219 17.37 4.76 -12.88
N ILE A 220 16.21 4.12 -12.76
CA ILE A 220 16.09 2.68 -12.53
C ILE A 220 16.00 1.98 -13.90
N PRO A 221 16.75 0.88 -14.14
CA PRO A 221 16.65 0.11 -15.38
C PRO A 221 15.29 -0.58 -15.50
N ASP A 222 14.73 -0.69 -16.70
CA ASP A 222 13.38 -1.26 -16.92
C ASP A 222 13.31 -2.80 -16.76
N ASN A 223 14.44 -3.52 -16.81
CA ASN A 223 14.48 -4.98 -16.91
C ASN A 223 15.65 -5.64 -16.14
N ASP A 224 15.93 -5.20 -14.93
CA ASP A 224 16.94 -5.84 -14.07
C ASP A 224 16.51 -7.26 -13.63
N GLU A 225 17.30 -8.27 -14.01
CA GLU A 225 17.02 -9.68 -13.75
C GLU A 225 17.04 -10.02 -12.25
N ARG A 226 17.96 -9.39 -11.49
CA ARG A 226 18.08 -9.63 -10.04
C ARG A 226 16.85 -9.16 -9.28
N THR A 227 16.30 -8.01 -9.67
CA THR A 227 15.04 -7.47 -9.14
C THR A 227 13.89 -8.44 -9.39
N TYR A 228 13.74 -8.96 -10.61
CA TYR A 228 12.69 -9.95 -10.91
C TYR A 228 12.91 -11.28 -10.20
N ARG A 229 14.16 -11.68 -9.94
CA ARG A 229 14.50 -12.85 -9.15
C ARG A 229 14.06 -12.70 -7.70
N LEU A 230 14.33 -11.55 -7.06
CA LEU A 230 13.85 -11.23 -5.71
C LEU A 230 12.32 -11.36 -5.62
N ILE A 231 11.60 -10.77 -6.58
CA ILE A 231 10.14 -10.87 -6.65
C ILE A 231 9.71 -12.32 -6.83
N SER A 232 10.32 -13.04 -7.79
CA SER A 232 10.01 -14.44 -8.10
C SER A 232 10.27 -15.41 -6.95
N GLU A 233 11.13 -15.08 -6.00
CA GLU A 233 11.37 -15.87 -4.79
C GLU A 233 10.34 -15.57 -3.68
N GLY A 234 9.51 -14.55 -3.87
CA GLY A 234 8.52 -14.09 -2.89
C GLY A 234 9.15 -13.30 -1.74
N ARG A 235 10.35 -12.75 -1.92
CA ARG A 235 11.06 -11.87 -0.96
C ARG A 235 10.51 -10.44 -1.01
N THR A 236 9.19 -10.29 -1.01
CA THR A 236 8.48 -9.03 -1.27
C THR A 236 7.97 -8.33 0.00
N GLY A 237 8.59 -8.59 1.17
CA GLY A 237 8.34 -7.82 2.40
C GLY A 237 8.61 -6.33 2.19
N GLY A 238 7.68 -5.46 2.59
CA GLY A 238 7.78 -4.02 2.37
C GLY A 238 7.63 -3.55 0.90
N ILE A 239 7.25 -4.43 -0.03
CA ILE A 239 7.02 -4.07 -1.43
C ILE A 239 5.54 -3.81 -1.68
N PHE A 240 5.23 -2.60 -2.14
CA PHE A 240 3.87 -2.15 -2.43
C PHE A 240 3.05 -3.17 -3.23
N GLN A 241 1.82 -3.45 -2.77
CA GLN A 241 0.89 -4.47 -3.29
C GLN A 241 1.35 -5.93 -3.27
N LEU A 242 2.59 -6.22 -2.88
CA LEU A 242 3.18 -7.55 -2.87
C LEU A 242 3.50 -8.09 -1.47
N GLU A 243 3.12 -7.36 -0.41
CA GLU A 243 3.47 -7.73 0.96
C GLU A 243 2.68 -8.92 1.50
N SER A 244 1.45 -9.13 1.03
CA SER A 244 0.54 -10.14 1.60
C SER A 244 1.02 -11.56 1.34
N PHE A 245 0.60 -12.50 2.20
CA PHE A 245 0.94 -13.91 2.05
C PHE A 245 0.52 -14.46 0.68
N GLU A 246 -0.70 -14.16 0.25
CA GLU A 246 -1.22 -14.56 -1.07
C GLU A 246 -0.39 -13.96 -2.21
N ALA A 247 0.01 -12.69 -2.10
CA ALA A 247 0.86 -12.05 -3.10
C ALA A 247 2.22 -12.74 -3.22
N ARG A 248 2.88 -13.05 -2.08
CA ARG A 248 4.17 -13.76 -2.05
C ARG A 248 4.08 -15.14 -2.68
N LYS A 249 3.01 -15.87 -2.37
CA LYS A 249 2.71 -17.19 -2.96
C LYS A 249 2.52 -17.08 -4.47
N LEU A 250 1.76 -16.08 -4.91
CA LEU A 250 1.51 -15.82 -6.32
C LEU A 250 2.79 -15.44 -7.08
N CYS A 251 3.66 -14.62 -6.49
CA CYS A 251 4.96 -14.28 -7.07
C CYS A 251 5.83 -15.53 -7.30
N ARG A 252 5.92 -16.43 -6.31
CA ARG A 252 6.65 -17.70 -6.44
C ARG A 252 6.08 -18.65 -7.48
N LYS A 253 4.76 -18.61 -7.63
CA LYS A 253 4.05 -19.48 -8.56
C LYS A 253 4.18 -19.01 -9.99
N ILE A 254 4.00 -17.70 -10.23
CA ILE A 254 4.06 -17.09 -11.57
C ILE A 254 5.51 -16.88 -12.02
N ARG A 255 6.43 -16.55 -11.09
CA ARG A 255 7.84 -16.22 -11.32
C ARG A 255 8.00 -15.11 -12.37
N PRO A 256 7.59 -13.87 -12.06
CA PRO A 256 7.61 -12.77 -13.02
C PRO A 256 9.02 -12.45 -13.51
N ARG A 257 9.16 -12.25 -14.82
CA ARG A 257 10.45 -11.96 -15.50
C ARG A 257 10.51 -10.61 -16.20
N ASN A 258 9.37 -9.94 -16.32
CA ASN A 258 9.18 -8.67 -16.99
C ASN A 258 7.99 -7.93 -16.37
N MET A 259 7.72 -6.72 -16.88
CA MET A 259 6.67 -5.85 -16.35
C MET A 259 5.26 -6.43 -16.61
N GLU A 260 5.08 -7.14 -17.72
CA GLU A 260 3.83 -7.78 -18.08
C GLU A 260 3.45 -8.88 -17.08
N ASP A 261 4.41 -9.74 -16.72
CA ASP A 261 4.20 -10.76 -15.70
C ASP A 261 3.90 -10.14 -14.32
N LEU A 262 4.60 -9.06 -13.97
CA LEU A 262 4.39 -8.37 -12.70
C LEU A 262 3.00 -7.74 -12.63
N SER A 263 2.56 -7.10 -13.72
CA SER A 263 1.21 -6.58 -13.89
C SER A 263 0.16 -7.68 -13.77
N LEU A 264 0.46 -8.89 -14.22
CA LEU A 264 -0.43 -10.03 -14.08
C LEU A 264 -0.53 -10.53 -12.63
N VAL A 265 0.59 -10.56 -11.89
CA VAL A 265 0.59 -10.85 -10.45
C VAL A 265 -0.31 -9.87 -9.70
N LEU A 266 -0.17 -8.57 -9.95
CA LEU A 266 -0.99 -7.54 -9.30
C LEU A 266 -2.47 -7.68 -9.67
N ALA A 267 -2.76 -7.96 -10.95
CA ALA A 267 -4.13 -8.17 -11.42
C ALA A 267 -4.78 -9.42 -10.79
N LEU A 268 -4.03 -10.49 -10.54
CA LEU A 268 -4.55 -11.74 -9.98
C LEU A 268 -4.59 -11.76 -8.44
N ASN A 269 -3.84 -10.90 -7.75
CA ASN A 269 -3.77 -10.82 -6.29
C ASN A 269 -5.07 -10.27 -5.65
N ARG A 270 -6.19 -10.95 -5.86
CA ARG A 270 -7.53 -10.59 -5.40
C ARG A 270 -8.32 -11.85 -5.01
N PRO A 271 -9.22 -11.79 -4.01
CA PRO A 271 -9.95 -12.98 -3.55
C PRO A 271 -10.77 -13.71 -4.62
N GLY A 272 -11.32 -13.00 -5.61
CA GLY A 272 -12.11 -13.59 -6.70
C GLY A 272 -11.29 -14.51 -7.62
N PRO A 273 -10.30 -13.96 -8.36
CA PRO A 273 -9.42 -14.75 -9.23
C PRO A 273 -8.75 -15.94 -8.54
N LEU A 274 -8.30 -15.76 -7.29
CA LEU A 274 -7.64 -16.82 -6.51
C LEU A 274 -8.58 -17.96 -6.13
N LYS A 275 -9.83 -17.66 -5.74
CA LYS A 275 -10.85 -18.69 -5.47
C LYS A 275 -11.20 -19.49 -6.72
N SER A 276 -11.20 -18.84 -7.89
CA SER A 276 -11.48 -19.46 -9.18
C SER A 276 -10.26 -20.16 -9.79
N ARG A 277 -9.13 -20.21 -9.08
CA ARG A 277 -7.87 -20.87 -9.49
C ARG A 277 -7.36 -20.43 -10.87
N ILE A 278 -7.63 -19.18 -11.27
CA ILE A 278 -7.18 -18.61 -12.55
C ILE A 278 -5.64 -18.62 -12.63
N ASP A 279 -4.99 -18.40 -11.50
CA ASP A 279 -3.54 -18.43 -11.34
C ASP A 279 -2.95 -19.85 -11.56
N ASP A 280 -3.65 -20.93 -11.16
CA ASP A 280 -3.23 -22.31 -11.48
C ASP A 280 -3.30 -22.57 -12.98
N GLU A 281 -4.41 -22.20 -13.59
CA GLU A 281 -4.63 -22.42 -15.03
C GLU A 281 -3.63 -21.60 -15.86
N TYR A 282 -3.35 -20.35 -15.48
CA TYR A 282 -2.34 -19.53 -16.13
C TYR A 282 -0.96 -20.19 -16.10
N VAL A 283 -0.52 -20.66 -14.93
CA VAL A 283 0.81 -21.29 -14.74
C VAL A 283 0.90 -22.60 -15.52
N LYS A 284 -0.16 -23.41 -15.50
CA LYS A 284 -0.24 -24.64 -16.28
C LYS A 284 -0.08 -24.38 -17.78
N ARG A 285 -0.79 -23.37 -18.30
CA ARG A 285 -0.71 -22.99 -19.73
C ARG A 285 0.66 -22.40 -20.09
N ARG A 286 1.22 -21.55 -19.23
CA ARG A 286 2.56 -20.96 -19.39
C ARG A 286 3.66 -22.01 -19.48
N MET A 287 3.57 -23.09 -18.68
CA MET A 287 4.54 -24.18 -18.70
C MET A 287 4.37 -25.12 -19.90
N SER A 288 3.21 -25.12 -20.54
CA SER A 288 2.96 -25.92 -21.73
C SER A 288 3.63 -25.29 -22.95
N LYS A 289 4.72 -25.89 -23.42
CA LYS A 289 5.51 -25.41 -24.58
C LYS A 289 4.69 -25.25 -25.87
N SER A 290 3.53 -25.91 -25.98
CA SER A 290 2.67 -25.91 -27.17
C SER A 290 1.41 -25.04 -27.04
N PHE A 291 1.13 -24.47 -25.87
CA PHE A 291 -0.10 -23.71 -25.68
C PHE A 291 0.09 -22.26 -26.14
N SER A 292 -0.46 -21.94 -27.31
CA SER A 292 -0.60 -20.56 -27.80
C SER A 292 -2.07 -20.29 -28.10
N HIS A 293 -2.58 -19.15 -27.65
CA HIS A 293 -3.95 -18.74 -27.91
C HIS A 293 -3.97 -17.60 -28.92
N LYS A 294 -4.65 -17.82 -30.06
CA LYS A 294 -4.68 -16.90 -31.21
C LYS A 294 -5.10 -15.47 -30.85
N TYR A 295 -6.05 -15.32 -29.92
CA TYR A 295 -6.64 -14.02 -29.60
C TYR A 295 -6.15 -13.40 -28.27
N LEU A 296 -5.45 -14.19 -27.44
CA LEU A 296 -5.00 -13.77 -26.09
C LEU A 296 -3.62 -14.37 -25.81
N PRO A 297 -2.59 -14.02 -26.59
CA PRO A 297 -1.27 -14.62 -26.45
C PRO A 297 -0.62 -14.26 -25.11
N GLU A 298 -0.74 -13.00 -24.65
CA GLU A 298 -0.09 -12.50 -23.43
C GLU A 298 -0.55 -13.19 -22.14
N THR A 299 -1.79 -13.70 -22.11
CA THR A 299 -2.39 -14.35 -20.94
C THR A 299 -2.75 -15.80 -21.19
N PHE A 300 -2.18 -16.41 -22.24
CA PHE A 300 -2.44 -17.79 -22.63
C PHE A 300 -3.95 -18.12 -22.65
N GLY A 301 -4.76 -17.32 -23.33
CA GLY A 301 -6.19 -17.62 -23.48
C GLY A 301 -7.06 -17.30 -22.26
N LEU A 302 -6.52 -16.65 -21.23
CA LEU A 302 -7.30 -16.23 -20.05
C LEU A 302 -7.59 -14.73 -20.12
N PRO A 303 -8.85 -14.27 -20.10
CA PRO A 303 -9.18 -12.85 -20.16
C PRO A 303 -9.01 -12.21 -18.77
N ILE A 304 -7.76 -11.97 -18.37
CA ILE A 304 -7.39 -11.41 -17.07
C ILE A 304 -7.65 -9.90 -17.06
N TYR A 305 -7.55 -9.23 -18.20
CA TYR A 305 -7.74 -7.79 -18.30
C TYR A 305 -9.05 -7.40 -18.97
N GLN A 306 -9.62 -6.28 -18.55
CA GLN A 306 -10.84 -5.71 -19.11
C GLN A 306 -10.59 -5.22 -20.54
N GLU A 307 -9.43 -4.63 -20.78
CA GLU A 307 -8.96 -4.15 -22.08
C GLU A 307 -8.90 -5.28 -23.11
N GLN A 308 -8.54 -6.50 -22.70
CA GLN A 308 -8.55 -7.68 -23.57
C GLN A 308 -9.97 -8.03 -24.04
N VAL A 309 -10.94 -8.02 -23.13
CA VAL A 309 -12.36 -8.29 -23.45
C VAL A 309 -12.87 -7.23 -24.44
N MET A 310 -12.58 -5.96 -24.16
CA MET A 310 -12.98 -4.86 -25.04
C MET A 310 -12.35 -4.99 -26.43
N ARG A 311 -11.05 -5.30 -26.49
CA ARG A 311 -10.35 -5.45 -27.76
C ARG A 311 -10.89 -6.60 -28.60
N ILE A 312 -11.15 -7.75 -27.99
CA ILE A 312 -11.77 -8.88 -28.72
C ILE A 312 -13.15 -8.49 -29.27
N ALA A 313 -13.96 -7.77 -28.49
CA ALA A 313 -15.26 -7.30 -28.95
C ALA A 313 -15.15 -6.34 -30.13
N MET A 314 -14.19 -5.40 -30.11
CA MET A 314 -13.99 -4.42 -31.18
C MET A 314 -13.37 -5.05 -32.43
N ASP A 315 -12.23 -5.73 -32.28
CA ASP A 315 -11.43 -6.22 -33.40
C ASP A 315 -12.11 -7.41 -34.08
N LEU A 316 -12.58 -8.39 -33.30
CA LEU A 316 -13.13 -9.63 -33.85
C LEU A 316 -14.63 -9.53 -34.11
N ALA A 317 -15.40 -8.98 -33.17
CA ALA A 317 -16.86 -8.89 -33.29
C ALA A 317 -17.37 -7.55 -33.84
N GLY A 318 -16.48 -6.59 -34.13
CA GLY A 318 -16.86 -5.32 -34.76
C GLY A 318 -17.68 -4.39 -33.88
N PHE A 319 -17.59 -4.54 -32.56
CA PHE A 319 -18.29 -3.65 -31.64
C PHE A 319 -17.68 -2.25 -31.72
N SER A 320 -18.52 -1.23 -31.57
CA SER A 320 -18.03 0.12 -31.30
C SER A 320 -17.35 0.18 -29.93
N PRO A 321 -16.46 1.17 -29.70
CA PRO A 321 -15.87 1.42 -28.37
C PRO A 321 -16.89 1.53 -27.23
N SER A 322 -18.05 2.14 -27.52
CA SER A 322 -19.16 2.30 -26.58
C SER A 322 -19.78 0.95 -26.20
N GLU A 323 -20.05 0.10 -27.20
CA GLU A 323 -20.62 -1.23 -26.98
C GLU A 323 -19.64 -2.13 -26.21
N ALA A 324 -18.35 -2.04 -26.52
CA ALA A 324 -17.31 -2.78 -25.82
C ALA A 324 -17.19 -2.36 -24.32
N ASP A 325 -17.21 -1.05 -24.01
CA ASP A 325 -17.23 -0.60 -22.60
C ASP A 325 -18.54 -0.98 -21.90
N THR A 326 -19.66 -0.99 -22.62
CA THR A 326 -20.97 -1.42 -22.07
C THR A 326 -20.94 -2.91 -21.73
N LEU A 327 -20.42 -3.75 -22.63
CA LEU A 327 -20.23 -5.19 -22.39
C LEU A 327 -19.37 -5.43 -21.14
N ARG A 328 -18.23 -4.73 -21.03
CA ARG A 328 -17.34 -4.79 -19.86
C ARG A 328 -18.07 -4.37 -18.57
N LYS A 329 -18.86 -3.29 -18.60
CA LYS A 329 -19.65 -2.82 -17.45
C LYS A 329 -20.70 -3.84 -17.02
N ALA A 330 -21.45 -4.39 -17.97
CA ALA A 330 -22.48 -5.40 -17.70
C ALA A 330 -21.87 -6.65 -17.05
N MET A 331 -20.73 -7.12 -17.57
CA MET A 331 -19.97 -8.24 -16.98
C MET A 331 -19.48 -7.96 -15.56
N SER A 332 -19.05 -6.72 -15.27
CA SER A 332 -18.53 -6.33 -13.95
C SER A 332 -19.63 -6.12 -12.91
N LYS A 333 -20.75 -5.49 -13.30
CA LYS A 333 -21.87 -5.14 -12.41
C LYS A 333 -22.89 -6.29 -12.25
N LYS A 334 -22.67 -7.43 -12.92
CA LYS A 334 -23.58 -8.58 -12.96
C LYS A 334 -24.99 -8.20 -13.42
N ASP A 335 -25.08 -7.39 -14.48
CA ASP A 335 -26.34 -7.14 -15.18
C ASP A 335 -26.56 -8.26 -16.22
N PRO A 336 -27.33 -9.31 -15.91
CA PRO A 336 -27.35 -10.53 -16.70
C PRO A 336 -28.05 -10.30 -18.03
N GLU A 337 -29.10 -9.47 -18.04
CA GLU A 337 -29.92 -9.22 -19.23
C GLU A 337 -29.13 -8.46 -20.30
N VAL A 338 -28.45 -7.37 -19.89
CA VAL A 338 -27.62 -6.58 -20.81
C VAL A 338 -26.43 -7.41 -21.29
N ALA A 339 -25.78 -8.16 -20.39
CA ALA A 339 -24.65 -9.01 -20.76
C ALA A 339 -25.07 -10.10 -21.76
N GLU A 340 -26.18 -10.79 -21.51
CA GLU A 340 -26.68 -11.85 -22.39
C GLU A 340 -27.06 -11.32 -23.78
N SER A 341 -27.73 -10.18 -23.84
CA SER A 341 -28.09 -9.51 -25.09
C SER A 341 -26.86 -9.17 -25.94
N LEU A 342 -25.85 -8.53 -25.32
CA LEU A 342 -24.61 -8.16 -26.01
C LEU A 342 -23.78 -9.38 -26.39
N MET A 343 -23.77 -10.43 -25.57
CA MET A 343 -23.08 -11.69 -25.92
C MET A 343 -23.72 -12.39 -27.11
N ARG A 344 -25.05 -12.40 -27.21
CA ARG A 344 -25.74 -12.94 -28.39
C ARG A 344 -25.34 -12.17 -29.64
N LYS A 345 -25.39 -10.84 -29.58
CA LYS A 345 -24.93 -9.96 -30.66
C LYS A 345 -23.46 -10.23 -31.03
N MET A 346 -22.60 -10.43 -30.03
CA MET A 346 -21.19 -10.75 -30.25
C MET A 346 -21.01 -12.07 -31.01
N ARG A 347 -21.75 -13.12 -30.65
CA ARG A 347 -21.71 -14.42 -31.35
C ARG A 347 -22.16 -14.28 -32.80
N GLU A 348 -23.26 -13.57 -33.04
CA GLU A 348 -23.80 -13.35 -34.39
C GLU A 348 -22.79 -12.59 -35.27
N ASN A 349 -22.17 -11.54 -34.73
CA ASN A 349 -21.15 -10.77 -35.43
C ASN A 349 -19.87 -11.58 -35.72
N LEU A 350 -19.43 -12.45 -34.81
CA LEU A 350 -18.29 -13.32 -35.06
C LEU A 350 -18.58 -14.29 -36.21
N VAL A 351 -19.77 -14.90 -36.22
CA VAL A 351 -20.19 -15.83 -37.28
C VAL A 351 -20.30 -15.10 -38.63
N SER A 352 -20.87 -13.90 -38.66
CA SER A 352 -20.95 -13.12 -39.91
C SER A 352 -19.58 -12.68 -40.43
N ARG A 353 -18.58 -12.59 -39.56
CA ARG A 353 -17.17 -12.29 -39.88
C ARG A 353 -16.32 -13.54 -40.15
N GLY A 354 -16.94 -14.71 -40.31
CA GLY A 354 -16.26 -15.93 -40.78
C GLY A 354 -15.79 -16.90 -39.69
N PHE A 355 -16.16 -16.69 -38.42
CA PHE A 355 -15.89 -17.66 -37.37
C PHE A 355 -16.86 -18.84 -37.44
N ARG A 356 -16.36 -20.05 -37.14
CA ARG A 356 -17.23 -21.22 -36.95
C ARG A 356 -18.15 -20.99 -35.74
N ARG A 357 -19.39 -21.48 -35.80
CA ARG A 357 -20.40 -21.27 -34.73
C ARG A 357 -19.91 -21.79 -33.38
N GLU A 358 -19.24 -22.94 -33.37
CA GLU A 358 -18.67 -23.56 -32.18
C GLU A 358 -17.54 -22.70 -31.59
N GLU A 359 -16.62 -22.21 -32.43
CA GLU A 359 -15.51 -21.35 -32.01
C GLU A 359 -16.02 -20.01 -31.45
N ALA A 360 -17.01 -19.38 -32.09
CA ALA A 360 -17.62 -18.16 -31.60
C ALA A 360 -18.33 -18.37 -30.25
N LYS A 361 -19.03 -19.49 -30.08
CA LYS A 361 -19.70 -19.85 -28.83
C LYS A 361 -18.69 -20.08 -27.71
N GLU A 362 -17.62 -20.82 -27.97
CA GLU A 362 -16.57 -21.11 -27.00
C GLU A 362 -15.85 -19.84 -26.55
N LEU A 363 -15.47 -18.96 -27.50
CA LEU A 363 -14.82 -17.69 -27.20
C LEU A 363 -15.70 -16.80 -26.32
N VAL A 364 -16.96 -16.60 -26.70
CA VAL A 364 -17.90 -15.74 -25.95
C VAL A 364 -18.20 -16.32 -24.57
N SER A 365 -18.36 -17.64 -24.47
CA SER A 365 -18.55 -18.32 -23.18
C SER A 365 -17.33 -18.16 -22.27
N THR A 366 -16.12 -18.25 -22.83
CA THR A 366 -14.88 -18.02 -22.08
C THR A 366 -14.82 -16.59 -21.56
N LEU A 367 -15.10 -15.61 -22.42
CA LEU A 367 -15.13 -14.21 -22.00
C LEU A 367 -16.13 -13.99 -20.86
N TYR A 368 -17.34 -14.53 -20.96
CA TYR A 368 -18.36 -14.38 -19.91
C TYR A 368 -17.94 -14.95 -18.57
N ASN A 369 -17.47 -16.21 -18.56
CA ASN A 369 -17.14 -16.93 -17.33
C ASN A 369 -16.00 -16.26 -16.55
N PHE A 370 -15.03 -15.66 -17.25
CA PHE A 370 -13.84 -15.09 -16.65
C PHE A 370 -13.88 -13.56 -16.50
N SER A 371 -14.68 -12.85 -17.30
CA SER A 371 -14.74 -11.36 -17.31
C SER A 371 -15.17 -10.75 -15.98
N SER A 372 -15.96 -11.45 -15.16
CA SER A 372 -16.33 -10.98 -13.81
C SER A 372 -15.11 -10.76 -12.90
N TYR A 373 -13.98 -11.39 -13.23
CA TYR A 373 -12.70 -11.25 -12.53
C TYR A 373 -11.71 -10.35 -13.27
N ALA A 374 -12.05 -9.83 -14.45
CA ALA A 374 -11.13 -9.05 -15.25
C ALA A 374 -10.72 -7.74 -14.55
N PHE A 375 -9.44 -7.37 -14.68
CA PHE A 375 -8.86 -6.18 -14.05
C PHE A 375 -8.55 -5.08 -15.05
N ASN A 376 -8.40 -3.84 -14.57
CA ASN A 376 -7.91 -2.73 -15.38
C ASN A 376 -6.41 -2.90 -15.62
N LYS A 377 -6.01 -3.24 -16.85
CA LYS A 377 -4.59 -3.39 -17.24
C LYS A 377 -3.81 -2.11 -17.00
N SER A 378 -4.39 -0.97 -17.40
CA SER A 378 -3.75 0.35 -17.32
C SER A 378 -3.37 0.70 -15.88
N HIS A 379 -4.26 0.44 -14.92
CA HIS A 379 -3.99 0.61 -13.49
C HIS A 379 -2.95 -0.39 -12.98
N SER A 380 -3.07 -1.66 -13.38
CA SER A 380 -2.15 -2.73 -12.97
C SER A 380 -0.71 -2.45 -13.40
N VAL A 381 -0.51 -2.02 -14.65
CA VAL A 381 0.81 -1.68 -15.20
C VAL A 381 1.42 -0.52 -14.44
N ALA A 382 0.69 0.57 -14.22
CA ALA A 382 1.23 1.72 -13.51
C ALA A 382 1.66 1.37 -12.07
N TYR A 383 0.86 0.60 -11.35
CA TYR A 383 1.21 0.23 -9.96
C TYR A 383 2.34 -0.81 -9.90
N SER A 384 2.48 -1.64 -10.94
CA SER A 384 3.61 -2.57 -11.08
C SER A 384 4.95 -1.85 -11.18
N HIS A 385 5.00 -0.65 -11.78
CA HIS A 385 6.23 0.15 -11.79
C HIS A 385 6.66 0.55 -10.38
N ILE A 386 5.72 0.96 -9.51
CA ILE A 386 6.04 1.27 -8.11
C ILE A 386 6.57 0.02 -7.38
N SER A 387 5.90 -1.13 -7.53
CA SER A 387 6.35 -2.40 -6.94
C SER A 387 7.73 -2.80 -7.45
N TYR A 388 8.00 -2.59 -8.73
CA TYR A 388 9.29 -2.87 -9.36
C TYR A 388 10.40 -1.96 -8.82
N TRP A 389 10.18 -0.64 -8.75
CA TRP A 389 11.16 0.32 -8.25
C TRP A 389 11.54 0.05 -6.79
N LEU A 390 10.56 -0.27 -5.93
CA LEU A 390 10.85 -0.68 -4.55
C LEU A 390 11.66 -1.97 -4.49
N SER A 391 11.34 -2.94 -5.35
CA SER A 391 12.05 -4.22 -5.40
C SER A 391 13.49 -4.03 -5.85
N PHE A 392 13.74 -3.09 -6.78
CA PHE A 392 15.06 -2.71 -7.23
C PHE A 392 15.89 -2.15 -6.06
N PHE A 393 15.37 -1.18 -5.31
CA PHE A 393 16.09 -0.65 -4.15
C PHE A 393 16.31 -1.71 -3.07
N LYS A 394 15.36 -2.61 -2.87
CA LYS A 394 15.53 -3.70 -1.90
C LYS A 394 16.66 -4.68 -2.29
N GLU A 395 16.79 -5.01 -3.57
CA GLU A 395 17.83 -5.92 -4.06
C GLU A 395 19.21 -5.25 -4.07
N HIS A 396 19.30 -4.01 -4.57
CA HIS A 396 20.59 -3.35 -4.81
C HIS A 396 21.07 -2.45 -3.66
N PHE A 397 20.16 -1.95 -2.83
CA PHE A 397 20.45 -1.04 -1.71
C PHE A 397 19.70 -1.48 -0.43
N PRO A 398 19.87 -2.73 0.03
CA PRO A 398 19.07 -3.30 1.12
C PRO A 398 19.19 -2.52 2.43
N GLU A 399 20.38 -2.04 2.78
CA GLU A 399 20.59 -1.26 4.02
C GLU A 399 19.77 0.03 4.02
N ILE A 400 19.80 0.78 2.92
CA ILE A 400 19.01 2.02 2.73
C ILE A 400 17.51 1.68 2.73
N PHE A 401 17.12 0.62 2.02
CA PHE A 401 15.73 0.19 1.94
C PHE A 401 15.16 -0.15 3.32
N PHE A 402 15.85 -0.99 4.10
CA PHE A 402 15.39 -1.41 5.43
C PHE A 402 15.51 -0.30 6.48
N LYS A 403 16.54 0.56 6.37
CA LYS A 403 16.66 1.78 7.18
C LYS A 403 15.38 2.59 7.12
N HIS A 404 14.93 2.95 5.92
CA HIS A 404 13.71 3.73 5.73
C HIS A 404 12.45 2.92 6.00
N LEU A 405 12.39 1.64 5.61
CA LEU A 405 11.22 0.80 5.83
C LEU A 405 10.86 0.69 7.32
N LEU A 406 11.87 0.63 8.21
CA LEU A 406 11.66 0.65 9.66
C LEU A 406 11.03 1.96 10.14
N ILE A 407 11.47 3.12 9.63
CA ILE A 407 10.92 4.42 10.01
C ILE A 407 9.48 4.59 9.55
N TYR A 408 9.17 4.06 8.38
CA TYR A 408 7.81 4.05 7.88
C TYR A 408 6.92 3.05 8.63
N ASN A 409 7.47 2.04 9.30
CA ASN A 409 6.66 1.05 10.02
C ASN A 409 6.85 1.08 11.54
N SER A 410 7.53 2.08 12.10
CA SER A 410 7.90 2.13 13.53
C SER A 410 6.70 2.10 14.48
N GLY A 411 5.53 2.57 14.03
CA GLY A 411 4.27 2.52 14.77
C GLY A 411 3.54 1.16 14.73
N ASP A 412 4.04 0.18 13.99
CA ASP A 412 3.44 -1.15 13.83
C ASP A 412 4.44 -2.25 14.26
N PRO A 413 4.39 -2.69 15.53
CA PRO A 413 5.28 -3.72 16.06
C PRO A 413 5.31 -5.02 15.25
N GLN A 414 4.19 -5.41 14.66
CA GLN A 414 4.11 -6.65 13.87
C GLN A 414 4.91 -6.52 12.57
N LYS A 415 4.81 -5.36 11.90
CA LYS A 415 5.61 -5.09 10.70
C LYS A 415 7.09 -4.92 11.02
N VAL A 416 7.43 -4.22 12.10
CA VAL A 416 8.82 -4.10 12.56
C VAL A 416 9.42 -5.49 12.82
N PHE A 417 8.68 -6.36 13.49
CA PHE A 417 9.11 -7.74 13.71
C PHE A 417 9.38 -8.50 12.40
N LEU A 418 8.49 -8.40 11.41
CA LEU A 418 8.72 -9.03 10.10
C LEU A 418 9.97 -8.48 9.40
N ILE A 419 10.26 -7.19 9.54
CA ILE A 419 11.46 -6.55 8.99
C ILE A 419 12.73 -7.07 9.69
N VAL A 420 12.73 -7.10 11.02
CA VAL A 420 13.84 -7.64 11.84
C VAL A 420 14.22 -9.04 11.37
N GLN A 421 13.21 -9.85 11.14
CA GLN A 421 13.39 -11.24 10.77
C GLN A 421 13.88 -11.40 9.32
N GLU A 422 13.45 -10.52 8.41
CA GLU A 422 14.00 -10.48 7.05
C GLU A 422 15.47 -10.06 7.04
N LEU A 423 15.84 -9.04 7.82
CA LEU A 423 17.24 -8.63 8.02
C LEU A 423 18.11 -9.77 8.55
N ARG A 424 17.60 -10.55 9.53
CA ARG A 424 18.31 -11.74 10.04
C ARG A 424 18.53 -12.80 8.98
N CYS A 425 17.52 -13.08 8.15
CA CYS A 425 17.66 -14.02 7.03
C CYS A 425 18.67 -13.53 5.97
N MET A 426 18.93 -12.23 5.89
CA MET A 426 19.97 -11.65 5.03
C MET A 426 21.36 -11.67 5.67
N GLY A 427 21.48 -12.17 6.91
CA GLY A 427 22.74 -12.30 7.63
C GLY A 427 23.12 -11.10 8.50
N PHE A 428 22.20 -10.17 8.74
CA PHE A 428 22.40 -9.09 9.72
C PHE A 428 22.16 -9.57 11.15
N GLU A 429 23.03 -9.15 12.06
CA GLU A 429 22.81 -9.22 13.50
C GLU A 429 21.95 -8.03 13.93
N VAL A 430 20.66 -8.27 14.14
CA VAL A 430 19.72 -7.21 14.54
C VAL A 430 19.70 -7.06 16.06
N LEU A 431 20.16 -5.90 16.53
CA LEU A 431 20.40 -5.54 17.92
C LEU A 431 19.33 -4.56 18.44
N PRO A 432 19.11 -4.50 19.77
CA PRO A 432 18.20 -3.51 20.36
C PRO A 432 18.63 -2.09 19.98
N PRO A 433 17.73 -1.10 20.08
CA PRO A 433 18.13 0.30 19.98
C PRO A 433 19.22 0.60 21.02
N ASP A 434 20.07 1.59 20.75
CA ASP A 434 21.08 2.06 21.71
C ASP A 434 21.03 3.60 21.78
N VAL A 435 20.98 4.17 22.98
CA VAL A 435 20.84 5.64 23.15
C VAL A 435 22.05 6.45 22.68
N ASN A 436 23.22 5.82 22.55
CA ASN A 436 24.47 6.42 22.12
C ASN A 436 24.77 6.22 20.63
N LEU A 437 24.11 5.27 19.97
CA LEU A 437 24.29 4.95 18.55
C LEU A 437 23.03 5.26 17.73
N SER A 438 21.87 4.74 18.16
CA SER A 438 20.60 4.90 17.47
C SER A 438 20.01 6.30 17.63
N GLY A 439 19.21 6.72 16.65
CA GLY A 439 18.47 7.98 16.69
C GLY A 439 17.06 7.80 16.13
N GLU A 440 16.61 8.77 15.33
CA GLU A 440 15.44 8.56 14.47
C GLU A 440 15.66 7.34 13.58
N PHE A 441 16.82 7.29 12.91
CA PHE A 441 17.25 6.19 12.05
C PHE A 441 18.02 5.09 12.81
N PRO A 442 18.03 3.85 12.30
CA PRO A 442 18.90 2.80 12.82
C PRO A 442 20.38 3.15 12.64
N TYR A 443 21.21 2.55 13.47
CA TYR A 443 22.67 2.57 13.30
C TYR A 443 23.13 1.25 12.69
N ILE A 444 23.84 1.33 11.57
CA ILE A 444 24.31 0.17 10.80
C ILE A 444 25.83 0.21 10.79
N SER A 445 26.47 -0.88 11.22
CA SER A 445 27.92 -1.03 11.22
C SER A 445 28.29 -2.45 10.84
N GLU A 446 28.95 -2.62 9.69
CA GLU A 446 29.27 -3.93 9.12
C GLU A 446 28.02 -4.81 8.98
N LYS A 447 27.85 -5.84 9.81
CA LYS A 447 26.67 -6.70 9.85
C LYS A 447 25.76 -6.46 11.05
N LYS A 448 26.06 -5.46 11.89
CA LYS A 448 25.26 -5.11 13.05
C LYS A 448 24.23 -4.04 12.68
N PHE A 449 22.98 -4.31 13.02
CA PHE A 449 21.85 -3.44 12.72
C PHE A 449 21.14 -3.08 14.04
N TYR A 450 21.49 -1.94 14.62
CA TYR A 450 20.83 -1.42 15.82
C TYR A 450 19.52 -0.77 15.42
N LEU A 451 18.41 -1.22 16.01
CA LEU A 451 17.09 -0.68 15.72
C LEU A 451 17.00 0.83 16.05
N PRO A 452 16.15 1.60 15.35
CA PRO A 452 15.97 3.01 15.66
C PRO A 452 15.25 3.18 17.00
N LEU A 453 15.47 4.30 17.70
CA LEU A 453 14.77 4.55 18.98
C LEU A 453 13.25 4.69 18.80
N THR A 454 12.80 5.02 17.59
CA THR A 454 11.38 5.21 17.23
C THR A 454 10.54 3.93 17.26
N VAL A 455 11.15 2.73 17.35
CA VAL A 455 10.38 1.47 17.56
C VAL A 455 9.94 1.30 19.02
N ILE A 456 10.51 2.07 19.95
CA ILE A 456 10.19 1.98 21.37
C ILE A 456 8.87 2.70 21.63
N LYS A 457 7.93 2.00 22.28
CA LYS A 457 6.63 2.57 22.63
C LYS A 457 6.77 3.86 23.45
N GLY A 458 6.32 4.97 22.87
CA GLY A 458 6.34 6.29 23.50
C GLY A 458 7.51 7.18 23.07
N VAL A 459 8.42 6.70 22.21
CA VAL A 459 9.50 7.51 21.65
C VAL A 459 9.13 8.00 20.24
N GLY A 460 8.80 9.27 20.12
CA GLY A 460 8.55 9.93 18.82
C GLY A 460 9.83 10.37 18.12
N ARG A 461 9.72 10.77 16.84
CA ARG A 461 10.85 11.22 16.00
C ARG A 461 11.64 12.37 16.63
N ASN A 462 10.96 13.44 17.04
CA ASN A 462 11.60 14.60 17.66
C ASN A 462 12.40 14.22 18.93
N LEU A 463 11.88 13.30 19.74
CA LEU A 463 12.57 12.83 20.93
C LEU A 463 13.80 12.00 20.55
N ALA A 464 13.68 11.10 19.56
CA ALA A 464 14.80 10.28 19.08
C ALA A 464 15.94 11.14 18.50
N GLU A 465 15.63 12.20 17.76
CA GLU A 465 16.61 13.18 17.28
C GLU A 465 17.28 13.95 18.43
N GLU A 466 16.49 14.42 19.40
CA GLU A 466 17.03 15.11 20.57
C GLU A 466 18.00 14.22 21.36
N ILE A 467 17.62 12.95 21.56
CA ILE A 467 18.45 11.94 22.20
C ILE A 467 19.77 11.77 21.43
N ARG A 468 19.71 11.61 20.11
CA ARG A 468 20.91 11.43 19.30
C ARG A 468 21.84 12.64 19.37
N ARG A 469 21.29 13.86 19.33
CA ARG A 469 22.06 15.12 19.37
C ARG A 469 22.82 15.32 20.68
N LYS A 470 22.28 14.82 21.80
CA LYS A 470 22.89 14.95 23.13
C LYS A 470 23.72 13.72 23.54
N ALA A 471 23.80 12.68 22.72
CA ALA A 471 24.73 11.58 22.96
C ALA A 471 26.20 12.07 22.97
N PRO A 472 27.14 11.37 23.65
CA PRO A 472 26.94 10.14 24.41
C PRO A 472 26.46 10.40 25.84
N TYR A 473 25.81 9.39 26.43
CA TYR A 473 25.35 9.29 27.79
C TYR A 473 26.17 8.27 28.56
N LYS A 474 26.42 8.56 29.83
CA LYS A 474 27.21 7.70 30.73
C LYS A 474 26.37 6.75 31.59
N SER A 475 25.09 7.07 31.77
CA SER A 475 24.14 6.27 32.55
C SER A 475 22.70 6.64 32.20
N ILE A 476 21.74 5.80 32.60
CA ILE A 476 20.29 6.09 32.51
C ILE A 476 19.93 7.44 33.15
N TRP A 477 20.69 7.83 34.16
CA TRP A 477 20.41 9.01 34.97
C TRP A 477 21.04 10.28 34.39
N ASP A 478 22.26 10.20 33.85
CA ASP A 478 22.85 11.24 33.01
C ASP A 478 21.95 11.54 31.79
N PHE A 479 21.41 10.49 31.18
CA PHE A 479 20.41 10.62 30.12
C PHE A 479 19.18 11.40 30.57
N ARG A 480 18.58 11.05 31.71
CA ARG A 480 17.37 11.71 32.21
C ARG A 480 17.61 13.18 32.59
N GLU A 481 18.76 13.50 33.16
CA GLU A 481 19.11 14.87 33.53
C GLU A 481 19.27 15.77 32.28
N ARG A 482 19.79 15.18 31.19
CA ARG A 482 20.04 15.89 29.93
C ARG A 482 18.82 15.95 29.01
N ILE A 483 17.94 14.96 29.04
CA ILE A 483 16.68 14.93 28.28
C ILE A 483 15.50 15.21 29.21
N LYS A 484 15.18 16.49 29.34
CA LYS A 484 14.12 16.98 30.22
C LYS A 484 12.73 16.60 29.69
N GLY A 485 11.81 16.28 30.59
CA GLY A 485 10.39 16.08 30.25
C GLY A 485 10.01 14.69 29.74
N ILE A 486 10.94 13.72 29.73
CA ILE A 486 10.60 12.32 29.41
C ILE A 486 9.72 11.73 30.53
N PRO A 487 8.52 11.21 30.21
CA PRO A 487 7.70 10.51 31.19
C PRO A 487 8.41 9.25 31.71
N MET A 488 8.29 8.96 33.01
CA MET A 488 8.92 7.77 33.62
C MET A 488 8.62 6.48 32.87
N LYS A 489 7.38 6.35 32.35
CA LYS A 489 6.97 5.16 31.61
C LYS A 489 7.72 5.00 30.29
N VAL A 490 8.04 6.10 29.61
CA VAL A 490 8.83 6.07 28.37
C VAL A 490 10.27 5.65 28.69
N LEU A 491 10.85 6.19 29.76
CA LEU A 491 12.19 5.79 30.22
C LEU A 491 12.24 4.30 30.60
N GLU A 492 11.24 3.80 31.33
CA GLU A 492 11.11 2.37 31.65
C GLU A 492 11.01 1.50 30.38
N ASN A 493 10.23 1.93 29.38
CA ASN A 493 10.15 1.23 28.10
C ASN A 493 11.50 1.24 27.37
N MET A 494 12.26 2.33 27.42
CA MET A 494 13.58 2.40 26.80
C MET A 494 14.57 1.43 27.44
N VAL A 495 14.60 1.36 28.78
CA VAL A 495 15.42 0.38 29.50
C VAL A 495 14.98 -1.05 29.18
N SER A 496 13.66 -1.31 29.16
CA SER A 496 13.08 -2.62 28.85
C SER A 496 13.32 -3.07 27.41
N ALA A 497 13.45 -2.11 26.47
CA ALA A 497 13.74 -2.36 25.06
C ALA A 497 15.23 -2.62 24.79
N GLY A 498 16.10 -2.41 25.78
CA GLY A 498 17.54 -2.58 25.66
C GLY A 498 18.33 -1.34 25.28
N ALA A 499 17.71 -0.16 25.34
CA ALA A 499 18.33 1.10 24.90
C ALA A 499 19.62 1.48 25.65
N PHE A 500 19.86 0.87 26.82
CA PHE A 500 20.98 1.17 27.71
C PHE A 500 21.89 -0.06 27.96
N ASP A 501 21.70 -1.15 27.21
CA ASP A 501 22.39 -2.41 27.46
C ASP A 501 23.92 -2.27 27.32
N GLU A 502 24.41 -1.53 26.32
CA GLU A 502 25.86 -1.26 26.13
C GLU A 502 26.47 -0.41 27.27
N ILE A 503 25.67 0.46 27.90
CA ILE A 503 26.14 1.32 29.01
C ILE A 503 26.29 0.51 30.30
N HIS A 504 25.36 -0.43 30.55
CA HIS A 504 25.26 -1.15 31.82
C HIS A 504 25.73 -2.62 31.75
N GLY A 505 26.12 -3.11 30.57
CA GLY A 505 26.63 -4.47 30.36
C GLY A 505 25.55 -5.55 30.22
N GLY A 506 24.29 -5.16 30.01
CA GLY A 506 23.15 -6.08 29.94
C GLY A 506 21.83 -5.44 30.35
N ARG A 507 20.72 -6.09 29.99
CA ARG A 507 19.37 -5.56 30.23
C ARG A 507 18.96 -5.67 31.70
N PHE A 508 19.33 -6.76 32.35
CA PHE A 508 19.12 -6.93 33.78
C PHE A 508 19.85 -5.87 34.61
N GLU A 509 21.12 -5.59 34.32
CA GLU A 509 21.93 -4.57 34.97
C GLU A 509 21.34 -3.17 34.75
N ALA A 510 20.91 -2.87 33.52
CA ALA A 510 20.22 -1.61 33.21
C ALA A 510 18.90 -1.47 34.00
N MET A 511 18.10 -2.54 34.08
CA MET A 511 16.84 -2.56 34.83
C MET A 511 17.07 -2.39 36.34
N LYS A 512 18.14 -2.98 36.87
CA LYS A 512 18.55 -2.83 38.26
C LYS A 512 18.98 -1.39 38.54
N ALA A 513 19.84 -0.81 37.71
CA ALA A 513 20.27 0.58 37.85
C ALA A 513 19.10 1.57 37.74
N PHE A 514 18.06 1.25 36.96
CA PHE A 514 16.81 2.02 36.89
C PHE A 514 15.96 1.92 38.17
N LYS A 515 15.96 0.75 38.83
CA LYS A 515 15.21 0.53 40.09
C LYS A 515 15.93 1.09 41.32
N GLU A 516 17.25 0.90 41.43
CA GLU A 516 18.05 1.32 42.59
C GLU A 516 17.89 2.83 42.91
N ARG A 517 17.81 3.72 41.91
CA ARG A 517 17.56 5.17 42.16
C ARG A 517 16.08 5.53 42.39
N LYS A 518 15.14 4.64 42.05
CA LYS A 518 13.73 4.77 42.43
C LYS A 518 13.58 4.53 43.95
N ASP A 519 14.47 3.69 44.49
CA ASP A 519 14.57 3.33 45.90
C ASP A 519 15.58 4.18 46.69
N GLU A 520 16.38 5.08 46.09
CA GLU A 520 17.21 6.04 46.83
C GLU A 520 16.41 7.00 47.74
N VAL A 521 15.10 7.16 47.50
CA VAL A 521 14.19 7.85 48.43
C VAL A 521 13.84 6.96 49.65
N PHE A 522 13.91 5.64 49.49
CA PHE A 522 13.73 4.61 50.52
C PHE A 522 15.05 4.22 51.23
N ASP A 523 16.20 4.28 50.56
CA ASP A 523 17.49 3.83 51.10
C ASP A 523 18.07 4.77 52.15
N LYS A 524 17.63 6.04 52.19
CA LYS A 524 17.90 6.94 53.34
C LYS A 524 17.32 6.42 54.66
N VAL A 525 16.36 5.50 54.61
CA VAL A 525 15.82 4.82 55.80
C VAL A 525 16.57 3.52 56.09
N HIS A 526 17.13 2.85 55.08
CA HIS A 526 17.87 1.60 55.25
C HIS A 526 19.34 1.79 55.64
N GLU A 527 19.97 2.92 55.32
CA GLU A 527 21.33 3.26 55.82
C GLU A 527 21.38 3.44 57.36
N LEU A 528 20.23 3.68 58.00
CA LEU A 528 20.09 3.70 59.47
C LEU A 528 20.03 2.29 60.08
N PHE A 529 19.78 1.25 59.29
CA PHE A 529 19.66 -0.14 59.74
C PHE A 529 20.51 -1.04 58.84
N GLY A 530 21.82 -1.02 59.12
CA GLY A 530 22.83 -1.72 58.34
C GLY A 530 22.55 -3.21 58.16
N ASN A 531 22.45 -3.63 56.90
CA ASN A 531 22.68 -5.00 56.48
C ASN A 531 23.35 -4.99 55.10
N LYS A 532 24.60 -5.46 55.05
CA LYS A 532 25.31 -5.75 53.80
C LYS A 532 24.70 -7.00 53.18
N VAL A 533 24.08 -6.86 52.02
CA VAL A 533 23.65 -8.01 51.20
C VAL A 533 24.73 -8.30 50.16
N GLU A 534 25.35 -9.48 50.25
CA GLU A 534 26.23 -10.00 49.19
C GLU A 534 25.44 -10.20 47.89
N LYS A 535 25.85 -9.50 46.83
CA LYS A 535 25.23 -9.57 45.49
C LYS A 535 25.68 -10.86 44.78
N ARG A 536 24.85 -11.90 44.78
CA ARG A 536 24.95 -13.00 43.78
C ARG A 536 24.52 -12.46 42.41
N ILE A 537 25.40 -12.56 41.41
CA ILE A 537 25.09 -12.28 40.01
C ILE A 537 24.18 -13.40 39.51
N ARG A 538 22.86 -13.15 39.42
CA ARG A 538 21.91 -14.09 38.79
C ARG A 538 22.14 -14.01 37.28
N LYS A 539 22.33 -15.17 36.64
CA LYS A 539 22.51 -15.26 35.18
C LYS A 539 21.16 -14.93 34.51
N GLU A 540 21.17 -14.02 33.55
CA GLU A 540 19.98 -13.52 32.86
C GLU A 540 19.28 -14.66 32.10
N GLU A 541 18.01 -14.92 32.43
CA GLU A 541 17.20 -15.92 31.71
C GLU A 541 16.53 -15.26 30.50
N LYS A 542 16.74 -15.80 29.30
CA LYS A 542 16.29 -15.17 28.04
C LYS A 542 14.79 -14.91 27.95
N TRP A 543 13.95 -15.68 28.66
CA TRP A 543 12.51 -15.46 28.66
C TRP A 543 12.10 -14.19 29.44
N GLU A 544 12.84 -13.82 30.50
CA GLU A 544 12.60 -12.57 31.25
C GLU A 544 12.86 -11.36 30.34
N VAL A 545 13.93 -11.42 29.54
CA VAL A 545 14.28 -10.42 28.52
C VAL A 545 13.18 -10.29 27.46
N ASN A 546 12.65 -11.41 26.97
CA ASN A 546 11.58 -11.40 25.97
C ASN A 546 10.29 -10.75 26.47
N LEU A 547 9.93 -10.94 27.76
CA LEU A 547 8.78 -10.25 28.35
C LEU A 547 8.96 -8.73 28.38
N LEU A 548 10.16 -8.27 28.71
CA LEU A 548 10.51 -6.85 28.69
C LEU A 548 10.42 -6.27 27.27
N GLU A 549 10.93 -6.99 26.27
CA GLU A 549 10.85 -6.60 24.86
C GLU A 549 9.41 -6.54 24.35
N ILE A 550 8.59 -7.57 24.64
CA ILE A 550 7.18 -7.58 24.25
C ILE A 550 6.44 -6.39 24.88
N SER A 551 6.74 -6.04 26.12
CA SER A 551 6.09 -4.90 26.79
C SER A 551 6.49 -3.53 26.22
N SER A 552 7.69 -3.41 25.64
CA SER A 552 8.31 -2.14 25.25
C SER A 552 8.37 -1.91 23.74
N LEU A 553 8.72 -2.96 22.97
CA LEU A 553 8.78 -3.02 21.52
C LEU A 553 7.50 -3.60 20.90
N GLY A 554 6.75 -4.41 21.65
CA GLY A 554 5.57 -5.12 21.15
C GLY A 554 5.88 -6.47 20.48
N PHE A 555 7.14 -6.89 20.45
CA PHE A 555 7.59 -8.17 19.90
C PHE A 555 8.88 -8.64 20.59
N PRO A 556 9.19 -9.95 20.59
CA PRO A 556 10.47 -10.45 21.09
C PRO A 556 11.56 -10.21 20.04
N LEU A 557 12.64 -9.55 20.44
CA LEU A 557 13.84 -9.36 19.67
C LEU A 557 14.86 -10.46 19.99
N THR A 558 15.07 -10.79 21.26
CA THR A 558 16.06 -11.77 21.70
C THR A 558 15.60 -13.21 21.39
N PRO A 559 16.41 -14.05 20.71
CA PRO A 559 16.05 -15.44 20.44
C PRO A 559 15.93 -16.27 21.73
N SER A 560 14.83 -17.01 21.91
CA SER A 560 14.69 -18.01 22.99
C SER A 560 15.68 -19.17 22.77
N SER A 561 16.34 -19.63 23.83
CA SER A 561 17.58 -20.43 23.78
C SER A 561 17.48 -21.90 23.35
N ASP A 562 16.33 -22.44 22.94
CA ASP A 562 16.19 -23.90 22.78
C ASP A 562 16.02 -24.38 21.32
N THR A 563 16.15 -23.52 20.30
CA THR A 563 15.89 -23.92 18.89
C THR A 563 16.78 -23.22 17.86
N ILE A 564 18.06 -23.00 18.16
CA ILE A 564 19.05 -22.81 17.08
C ILE A 564 19.73 -24.16 16.83
N ASP A 565 18.94 -25.13 16.37
CA ASP A 565 19.52 -26.20 15.56
C ASP A 565 19.94 -25.59 14.23
N SER A 566 21.02 -26.10 13.65
CA SER A 566 21.63 -25.69 12.38
C SER A 566 20.71 -25.77 11.15
N ASP A 567 19.45 -26.14 11.34
CA ASP A 567 18.40 -26.29 10.33
C ASP A 567 17.37 -25.14 10.40
N LEU A 568 17.83 -23.89 10.50
CA LEU A 568 16.94 -22.76 10.26
C LEU A 568 16.36 -22.88 8.85
N PRO A 569 15.03 -22.94 8.67
CA PRO A 569 14.43 -23.03 7.36
C PRO A 569 14.93 -21.86 6.51
N GLY A 570 15.37 -22.16 5.28
CA GLY A 570 15.82 -21.12 4.36
C GLY A 570 14.75 -20.03 4.21
N ILE A 571 15.16 -18.80 3.85
CA ILE A 571 14.24 -17.66 3.66
C ILE A 571 13.04 -18.03 2.76
N VAL A 572 13.22 -18.98 1.85
CA VAL A 572 12.16 -19.51 1.00
C VAL A 572 11.12 -20.30 1.79
N ASP A 573 11.51 -21.14 2.75
CA ASP A 573 10.60 -21.98 3.56
C ASP A 573 9.75 -21.16 4.54
N VAL A 574 10.36 -20.20 5.22
CA VAL A 574 9.66 -19.27 6.12
C VAL A 574 8.58 -18.50 5.36
N PHE A 575 8.96 -17.88 4.24
CA PHE A 575 8.06 -17.02 3.49
C PHE A 575 7.09 -17.83 2.61
N SER A 576 7.34 -19.11 2.34
CA SER A 576 6.49 -20.00 1.55
C SER A 576 5.40 -20.72 2.32
N LYS A 577 5.67 -21.11 3.55
CA LYS A 577 4.71 -21.84 4.40
C LYS A 577 3.90 -20.90 5.31
N GLY A 578 4.16 -19.60 5.28
CA GLY A 578 3.51 -18.64 6.18
C GLY A 578 3.87 -18.92 7.64
N MET A 579 4.99 -19.62 7.86
CA MET A 579 5.50 -19.87 9.19
C MET A 579 5.98 -18.53 9.75
N VAL A 580 5.69 -18.31 11.03
CA VAL A 580 6.34 -17.26 11.81
C VAL A 580 7.84 -17.50 11.67
N LEU A 581 8.59 -16.45 11.27
CA LEU A 581 10.05 -16.45 11.27
C LEU A 581 10.57 -17.03 12.59
N PRO A 582 11.72 -17.73 12.60
CA PRO A 582 12.21 -18.50 13.74
C PRO A 582 12.67 -17.58 14.88
N VAL A 583 11.69 -16.96 15.53
CA VAL A 583 11.60 -16.95 16.97
C VAL A 583 10.33 -17.76 17.20
N VAL A 584 10.51 -19.04 17.55
CA VAL A 584 9.44 -19.85 18.09
C VAL A 584 9.00 -19.13 19.36
N VAL A 585 7.96 -18.30 19.23
CA VAL A 585 7.18 -17.86 20.38
C VAL A 585 6.35 -19.08 20.75
N SER A 586 6.99 -20.05 21.41
CA SER A 586 6.23 -20.96 22.27
C SER A 586 5.49 -20.05 23.22
N THR A 587 4.16 -20.08 23.14
CA THR A 587 3.22 -19.33 23.95
C THR A 587 3.75 -19.14 25.37
N VAL A 588 4.32 -17.97 25.67
CA VAL A 588 4.74 -17.58 27.03
C VAL A 588 3.50 -17.27 27.90
N VAL A 589 2.30 -17.43 27.37
CA VAL A 589 1.04 -17.12 28.05
C VAL A 589 0.30 -18.37 28.57
N ASP A 590 0.66 -19.60 28.17
CA ASP A 590 -0.06 -20.82 28.59
C ASP A 590 0.50 -21.50 29.85
N LYS A 591 1.40 -20.86 30.60
CA LYS A 591 1.98 -21.43 31.83
C LYS A 591 1.90 -20.55 33.09
N VAL A 592 1.09 -19.50 33.09
CA VAL A 592 0.84 -18.67 34.29
C VAL A 592 -0.64 -18.62 34.71
N VAL A 593 -1.50 -19.42 34.08
CA VAL A 593 -2.83 -19.73 34.64
C VAL A 593 -2.95 -21.24 34.73
N SER A 594 -2.34 -21.80 35.78
CA SER A 594 -2.81 -23.06 36.34
C SER A 594 -3.80 -22.71 37.46
N ASP A 595 -5.03 -23.21 37.27
CA ASP A 595 -6.31 -23.00 38.00
C ASP A 595 -7.19 -21.83 37.55
#